data_AF-A0A939M0C7-F1
#
_entry.id   AF-A0A939M0C7-F1
#
_cell.length_a   1.000
_cell.length_b   1.000
_cell.length_c   1.000
_cell.angle_alpha   90.00
_cell.angle_beta   90.00
_cell.angle_gamma   90.00
#
_symmetry.space_group_name_H-M   'P 1'
#
loop_
_entity.id
_entity.type
_entity.pdbx_description
1 polymer ?
#
loop_
_entity_poly.entity_id
_entity_poly.type
_entity_poly.pdbx_seq_one_letter_code
_entity_poly.pdbx_strand_id
1 'polypeptide(L)'
;MWSMYKKSRTNAAIVLAAAVAFAGSLCLVRSQETVGDVSYMEAMIPHHSIAVMTSKRAHIKDPRVRKLADGIIEAQVREIGEMKRLIAELESKPTPDGAKDLPARPAK
;
A
#
# COMPACT_ATOMS: atom_id res chain seq x y z
N MET A 1 36.50 13.82 -2.98
CA MET A 1 35.89 12.69 -2.25
C MET A 1 36.42 11.31 -2.64
N TRP A 2 36.81 11.05 -3.90
CA TRP A 2 37.31 9.71 -4.30
C TRP A 2 38.71 9.33 -3.78
N SER A 3 39.54 10.32 -3.42
CA SER A 3 40.90 10.09 -2.90
C SER A 3 40.94 9.38 -1.53
N MET A 4 39.86 9.45 -0.74
CA MET A 4 39.79 8.81 0.59
C MET A 4 39.62 7.29 0.53
N TYR A 5 39.08 6.75 -0.56
CA TYR A 5 38.77 5.32 -0.67
C TYR A 5 39.77 4.63 -1.60
N LYS A 6 40.89 4.18 -1.03
CA LYS A 6 42.04 3.59 -1.73
C LYS A 6 41.72 2.38 -2.64
N LYS A 7 40.54 1.74 -2.49
CA LYS A 7 40.10 0.57 -3.28
C LYS A 7 39.02 0.95 -4.31
N SER A 8 39.41 1.64 -5.39
CA SER A 8 38.48 2.16 -6.40
C SER A 8 37.54 1.11 -7.01
N ARG A 9 38.02 -0.13 -7.22
CA ARG A 9 37.20 -1.23 -7.74
C ARG A 9 36.08 -1.66 -6.78
N THR A 10 36.39 -1.76 -5.50
CA THR A 10 35.38 -2.12 -4.47
C THR A 10 34.32 -1.03 -4.36
N ASN A 11 34.71 0.25 -4.39
CA ASN A 11 33.74 1.34 -4.35
C ASN A 11 32.85 1.36 -5.59
N ALA A 12 33.43 1.14 -6.77
CA ALA A 12 32.66 1.06 -8.01
C ALA A 12 31.65 -0.09 -7.96
N ALA A 13 32.04 -1.25 -7.42
CA ALA A 13 31.14 -2.38 -7.22
C ALA A 13 29.99 -2.04 -6.25
N ILE A 14 30.29 -1.35 -5.14
CA ILE A 14 29.26 -0.90 -4.18
C ILE A 14 28.27 0.07 -4.83
N VAL A 15 28.78 1.06 -5.57
CA VAL A 15 27.93 2.05 -6.26
C VAL A 15 27.08 1.39 -7.33
N LEU A 16 27.64 0.46 -8.11
CA LEU A 16 26.89 -0.29 -9.11
C LEU A 16 25.79 -1.15 -8.45
N ALA A 17 26.12 -1.88 -7.38
CA ALA A 17 25.15 -2.69 -6.65
C ALA A 17 24.03 -1.82 -6.07
N ALA A 18 24.36 -0.66 -5.49
CA ALA A 18 23.38 0.29 -4.99
C ALA A 18 22.49 0.85 -6.11
N ALA A 19 23.05 1.18 -7.27
CA ALA A 19 22.30 1.65 -8.43
C ALA A 19 21.32 0.59 -8.95
N VAL A 20 21.75 -0.68 -9.04
CA VAL A 20 20.91 -1.81 -9.44
C VAL A 20 19.78 -2.04 -8.41
N ALA A 21 20.11 -2.06 -7.12
CA ALA A 21 19.11 -2.23 -6.05
C ALA A 21 18.09 -1.08 -6.03
N PHE A 22 18.55 0.16 -6.27
CA PHE A 22 17.69 1.33 -6.37
C PHE A 22 16.77 1.26 -7.58
N ALA A 23 17.31 0.96 -8.77
CA ALA A 23 16.52 0.83 -10.00
C ALA A 23 15.49 -0.30 -9.89
N GLY A 24 15.88 -1.45 -9.31
CA GLY A 24 14.97 -2.57 -9.05
C GLY A 24 13.84 -2.19 -8.09
N SER A 25 14.18 -1.61 -6.92
CA SER A 25 13.18 -1.14 -5.95
C SER A 25 12.24 -0.10 -6.55
N LEU A 26 12.78 0.85 -7.31
CA LEU A 26 12.01 1.90 -7.98
C LEU A 26 11.06 1.31 -9.03
N CYS A 27 11.50 0.31 -9.79
CA CYS A 27 10.66 -0.38 -10.75
C CYS A 27 9.49 -1.07 -10.04
N LEU A 28 9.76 -1.87 -8.99
CA LEU A 28 8.74 -2.61 -8.26
C LEU A 28 7.67 -1.71 -7.63
N VAL A 29 8.08 -0.63 -6.94
CA VAL A 29 7.12 0.30 -6.31
C VAL A 29 6.30 1.11 -7.31
N ARG A 30 6.84 1.29 -8.53
CA ARG A 30 6.17 2.02 -9.61
C ARG A 30 5.18 1.15 -10.36
N SER A 31 5.54 -0.12 -10.59
CA SER A 31 4.75 -1.03 -11.41
C SER A 31 3.66 -1.71 -10.59
N GLN A 32 3.91 -2.01 -9.31
CA GLN A 32 2.97 -2.70 -8.42
C GLN A 32 2.53 -4.09 -8.95
N GLU A 33 3.30 -4.69 -9.86
CA GLU A 33 3.00 -5.95 -10.57
C GLU A 33 2.80 -7.15 -9.66
N THR A 34 3.32 -7.09 -8.43
CA THR A 34 3.20 -8.18 -7.44
C THR A 34 2.09 -7.95 -6.41
N VAL A 35 1.23 -6.95 -6.62
CA VAL A 35 0.11 -6.63 -5.72
C VAL A 35 -1.17 -7.22 -6.32
N GLY A 36 -1.70 -8.26 -5.68
CA GLY A 36 -2.94 -8.94 -6.09
C GLY A 36 -4.08 -8.72 -5.09
N ASP A 37 -5.25 -9.29 -5.38
CA ASP A 37 -6.50 -9.05 -4.62
C ASP A 37 -6.33 -9.22 -3.10
N VAL A 38 -5.78 -10.35 -2.66
CA VAL A 38 -5.61 -10.66 -1.21
C VAL A 38 -4.57 -9.74 -0.58
N SER A 39 -3.37 -9.62 -1.17
CA SER A 39 -2.30 -8.79 -0.59
C SER A 39 -2.65 -7.30 -0.58
N TYR A 40 -3.44 -6.84 -1.55
CA TYR A 40 -4.04 -5.51 -1.55
C TYR A 40 -4.94 -5.31 -0.32
N MET A 41 -5.91 -6.21 -0.11
CA MET A 41 -6.86 -6.10 1.00
C MET A 41 -6.17 -6.24 2.37
N GLU A 42 -5.23 -7.17 2.51
CA GLU A 42 -4.43 -7.33 3.74
C GLU A 42 -3.64 -6.07 4.10
N ALA A 43 -3.10 -5.36 3.09
CA ALA A 43 -2.41 -4.10 3.28
C ALA A 43 -3.37 -2.93 3.55
N MET A 44 -4.59 -2.96 2.98
CA MET A 44 -5.59 -1.89 3.16
C MET A 44 -6.31 -1.96 4.50
N ILE A 45 -6.50 -3.13 5.10
CA ILE A 45 -7.08 -3.25 6.45
C ILE A 45 -6.35 -2.41 7.51
N PRO A 46 -5.01 -2.50 7.68
CA PRO A 46 -4.29 -1.65 8.62
C PRO A 46 -4.22 -0.19 8.17
N HIS A 47 -4.11 0.08 6.87
CA HIS A 47 -4.16 1.46 6.34
C HIS A 47 -5.46 2.16 6.73
N HIS A 48 -6.60 1.49 6.58
CA HIS A 48 -7.91 1.98 7.02
C HIS A 48 -8.00 2.08 8.55
N SER A 49 -7.47 1.10 9.26
CA SER A 49 -7.49 1.11 10.72
C SER A 49 -6.78 2.34 11.31
N ILE A 50 -5.74 2.84 10.64
CA ILE A 50 -5.05 4.09 11.02
C ILE A 50 -5.98 5.30 10.89
N ALA A 51 -6.76 5.40 9.80
CA ALA A 51 -7.69 6.51 9.62
C ALA A 51 -8.85 6.44 10.63
N VAL A 52 -9.39 5.25 10.91
CA VAL A 52 -10.38 5.05 11.97
C VAL A 52 -9.83 5.50 13.34
N MET A 53 -8.63 5.06 13.69
CA MET A 53 -7.97 5.44 14.95
C MET A 53 -7.75 6.95 15.03
N THR A 54 -7.26 7.57 13.95
CA THR A 54 -6.97 9.00 13.89
C THR A 54 -8.24 9.82 14.04
N SER A 55 -9.30 9.48 13.30
CA SER A 55 -10.61 10.14 13.38
C SER A 55 -11.24 10.06 14.78
N LYS A 56 -11.03 8.95 15.50
CA LYS A 56 -11.52 8.77 16.87
C LYS A 56 -10.72 9.57 17.91
N ARG A 57 -9.41 9.71 17.73
CA ARG A 57 -8.51 10.31 18.73
C ARG A 57 -8.19 11.78 18.49
N ALA A 58 -8.45 12.31 17.30
CA ALA A 58 -8.14 13.69 16.96
C ALA A 58 -8.96 14.70 17.78
N HIS A 59 -8.30 15.77 18.23
CA HIS A 59 -8.92 16.89 18.96
C HIS A 59 -9.67 17.85 18.02
N ILE A 60 -10.75 17.37 17.41
CA ILE A 60 -11.57 18.13 16.45
C ILE A 60 -12.61 18.97 17.20
N LYS A 61 -12.61 20.29 16.96
CA LYS A 61 -13.55 21.24 17.57
C LYS A 61 -14.64 21.75 16.61
N ASP A 62 -14.34 21.84 15.31
CA ASP A 62 -15.32 22.28 14.32
C ASP A 62 -16.34 21.16 14.04
N PRO A 63 -17.67 21.40 14.19
CA PRO A 63 -18.70 20.39 13.96
C PRO A 63 -18.71 19.79 12.55
N ARG A 64 -18.32 20.57 11.54
CA ARG A 64 -18.24 20.11 10.14
C ARG A 64 -17.12 19.10 9.97
N VAL A 65 -15.98 19.34 10.62
CA VAL A 65 -14.84 18.42 10.60
C VAL A 65 -15.15 17.16 11.40
N ARG A 66 -15.91 17.27 12.51
CA ARG A 66 -16.38 16.10 13.27
C ARG A 66 -17.29 15.23 12.41
N LYS A 67 -18.28 15.82 11.74
CA LYS A 67 -19.17 15.11 10.81
C LYS A 67 -18.39 14.39 9.71
N LEU A 68 -17.35 15.01 9.14
CA LEU A 68 -16.48 14.37 8.17
C LEU A 68 -15.73 13.18 8.77
N ALA A 69 -15.13 13.34 9.95
CA ALA A 69 -14.38 12.28 10.63
C ALA A 69 -15.26 11.07 10.97
N ASP A 70 -16.51 11.31 11.39
CA ASP A 70 -17.47 10.24 11.68
C ASP A 70 -17.89 9.50 10.40
N GLY A 71 -18.05 10.22 9.29
CA GLY A 71 -18.27 9.60 7.97
C GLY A 71 -17.09 8.74 7.50
N ILE A 72 -15.85 9.18 7.76
CA ILE A 72 -14.64 8.38 7.48
C ILE A 72 -14.63 7.10 8.33
N ILE A 73 -14.96 7.19 9.63
CA ILE A 73 -15.02 6.02 10.51
C ILE A 73 -16.03 5.01 9.98
N GLU A 74 -17.25 5.47 9.66
CA GLU A 74 -18.32 4.60 9.19
C GLU A 74 -17.95 3.90 7.88
N ALA A 75 -17.42 4.65 6.90
CA ALA A 75 -16.97 4.09 5.64
C ALA A 75 -15.88 3.03 5.82
N GLN A 76 -14.82 3.37 6.54
CA GLN A 76 -13.68 2.48 6.64
C GLN A 76 -13.93 1.25 7.50
N VAL A 77 -14.79 1.33 8.51
CA VAL A 77 -15.22 0.14 9.27
C VAL A 77 -16.02 -0.83 8.39
N ARG A 78 -16.92 -0.31 7.54
CA ARG A 78 -17.65 -1.15 6.58
C ARG A 78 -16.70 -1.80 5.57
N GLU A 79 -15.78 -1.02 5.00
CA GLU A 79 -14.79 -1.50 4.02
C GLU A 79 -13.84 -2.55 4.63
N ILE A 80 -13.42 -2.39 5.89
CA ILE A 80 -12.65 -3.43 6.61
C ILE A 80 -13.44 -4.74 6.71
N GLY A 81 -14.73 -4.67 7.01
CA GLY A 81 -15.60 -5.84 7.06
C GLY A 81 -15.73 -6.54 5.70
N GLU A 82 -15.90 -5.75 4.64
CA GLU A 82 -15.96 -6.24 3.26
C GLU A 82 -14.65 -6.92 2.84
N MET A 83 -13.50 -6.27 3.09
CA MET A 83 -12.18 -6.83 2.79
C MET A 83 -11.95 -8.16 3.51
N LYS A 84 -12.24 -8.25 4.81
CA LYS A 84 -12.08 -9.51 5.57
C LYS A 84 -12.93 -10.64 5.01
N ARG A 85 -14.16 -10.33 4.59
CA ARG A 85 -15.06 -11.30 3.99
C ARG A 85 -14.52 -11.77 2.63
N LEU A 86 -14.10 -10.84 1.77
CA LEU A 86 -13.56 -11.16 0.44
C LEU A 86 -12.26 -11.94 0.52
N ILE A 87 -11.36 -11.64 1.47
CA ILE A 87 -10.16 -12.44 1.72
C ILE A 87 -10.56 -13.90 2.00
N ALA A 88 -11.46 -14.13 2.96
CA ALA A 88 -11.89 -15.48 3.30
C ALA A 88 -12.54 -16.22 2.11
N GLU A 89 -13.32 -15.50 1.30
CA GLU A 89 -13.92 -16.06 0.08
C GLU A 89 -12.84 -16.46 -0.95
N LEU A 90 -11.87 -15.59 -1.23
CA LEU A 90 -10.79 -15.84 -2.19
C LEU A 90 -9.79 -16.91 -1.73
N GLU A 91 -9.52 -17.01 -0.44
CA GLU A 91 -8.71 -18.10 0.12
C GLU A 91 -9.41 -19.45 -0.08
N SER A 92 -10.75 -19.49 0.05
CA SER A 92 -11.53 -20.71 -0.17
C SER A 92 -11.75 -21.04 -1.66
N LYS A 93 -11.84 -20.01 -2.50
CA LYS A 93 -12.15 -20.08 -3.92
C LYS A 93 -11.35 -19.02 -4.68
N PRO A 94 -10.08 -19.31 -5.00
CA PRO A 94 -9.21 -18.36 -5.67
C PRO A 94 -9.75 -17.96 -7.04
N THR A 95 -9.43 -16.74 -7.46
CA THR A 95 -9.58 -16.31 -8.84
C THR A 95 -8.78 -17.26 -9.75
N PRO A 96 -9.34 -17.70 -10.90
CA PRO A 96 -8.64 -18.61 -11.80
C PRO A 96 -7.29 -18.07 -12.28
N ASP A 97 -6.31 -18.96 -12.40
CA ASP A 97 -5.00 -18.63 -12.97
C ASP A 97 -5.15 -18.06 -14.38
N GLY A 98 -4.48 -16.94 -14.64
CA GLY A 98 -4.53 -16.24 -15.94
C GLY A 98 -5.77 -15.38 -16.17
N ALA A 99 -6.60 -15.15 -15.13
CA ALA A 99 -7.59 -14.07 -15.17
C ALA A 99 -6.92 -12.73 -15.48
N LYS A 100 -7.60 -11.89 -16.27
CA LYS A 100 -7.10 -10.56 -16.63
C LYS A 100 -7.47 -9.54 -15.56
N ASP A 101 -6.58 -8.58 -15.35
CA ASP A 101 -6.83 -7.44 -14.47
C ASP A 101 -8.06 -6.64 -14.92
N LEU A 102 -8.84 -6.20 -13.93
CA LEU A 102 -10.00 -5.34 -14.15
C LEU A 102 -9.57 -3.87 -14.04
N PRO A 103 -9.88 -3.01 -15.05
CA PRO A 103 -9.43 -1.63 -15.04
C PRO A 103 -10.17 -0.80 -13.97
N ALA A 104 -9.47 0.18 -13.40
CA ALA A 104 -10.07 1.13 -12.47
C ALA A 104 -11.18 1.95 -13.15
N ARG A 105 -12.29 2.14 -12.44
CA ARG A 105 -13.35 3.07 -12.88
C ARG A 105 -12.88 4.52 -12.68
N PRO A 106 -13.23 5.45 -13.58
CA PRO A 106 -12.92 6.87 -13.38
C PRO A 106 -13.65 7.40 -12.14
N ALA A 107 -13.02 8.34 -11.45
CA ALA A 107 -13.69 9.10 -10.40
C ALA A 107 -14.88 9.86 -11.03
N LYS A 108 -16.01 9.89 -10.31
CA LYS A 108 -17.20 10.65 -10.71
C LYS A 108 -17.00 12.14 -10.47
#